data_AF-A0A7K4M4G5-F1
#
_entry.id   AF-A0A7K4M4G5-F1
#
_cell.length_a   1.000
_cell.length_b   1.000
_cell.length_c   1.000
_cell.angle_alpha   90.00
_cell.angle_beta   90.00
_cell.angle_gamma   90.00
#
_symmetry.space_group_name_H-M   'P 1'
#
loop_
_entity.id
_entity.type
_entity.pdbx_description
1 polymer ?
#
loop_
_entity_poly.entity_id
_entity_poly.type
_entity_poly.pdbx_seq_one_letter_code
_entity_poly.pdbx_strand_id
1 'polypeptide(L)' 'VAEEAGGGPGPGPAVLDMLRLFDLAWEYGPCTGITRLQRWERAQALGLSPPALVRDALLQHPDDP' A
#
# COMPACT_ATOMS: atom_id res chain seq x y z
N VAL A 1 22.63 5.21 -25.32
CA VAL A 1 22.24 4.08 -24.44
C VAL A 1 20.98 4.53 -23.72
N ALA A 2 19.95 3.68 -23.68
CA ALA A 2 18.59 4.05 -23.31
C ALA A 2 18.50 4.59 -21.87
N GLU A 3 17.60 5.55 -21.67
CA GLU A 3 17.22 6.08 -20.37
C GLU A 3 16.36 5.06 -19.62
N GLU A 4 16.83 4.58 -18.46
CA GLU A 4 16.04 3.78 -17.53
C GLU A 4 15.56 4.72 -16.41
N ALA A 5 14.27 5.07 -16.48
CA ALA A 5 13.55 5.88 -15.50
C ALA A 5 13.29 5.10 -14.20
N GLY A 6 13.26 5.80 -13.06
CA GLY A 6 12.59 5.31 -11.84
C GLY A 6 13.43 5.12 -10.57
N GLY A 7 14.52 5.86 -10.37
CA GLY A 7 15.32 5.80 -9.13
C GLY A 7 14.93 6.86 -8.08
N GLY A 8 13.65 6.98 -7.72
CA GLY A 8 13.27 7.76 -6.54
C GLY A 8 13.75 7.03 -5.27
N PRO A 9 14.06 7.73 -4.15
CA PRO A 9 14.23 7.04 -2.89
C PRO A 9 12.96 6.23 -2.64
N GLY A 10 13.11 4.92 -2.41
CA GLY A 10 11.99 4.05 -2.05
C GLY A 10 11.23 4.60 -0.83
N PRO A 11 10.05 4.03 -0.52
CA PRO A 11 9.22 4.54 0.57
C PRO A 11 10.06 4.67 1.85
N GLY A 12 10.06 5.88 2.42
CA GLY A 12 10.80 6.16 3.65
C GLY A 12 10.37 5.21 4.79
N PRO A 13 11.19 5.05 5.83
CA PRO A 13 10.95 4.08 6.90
C PRO A 13 9.57 4.25 7.57
N ALA A 14 9.09 5.50 7.71
CA ALA A 14 7.77 5.79 8.24
C ALA A 14 6.61 5.24 7.38
N VAL A 15 6.76 5.25 6.05
CA VAL A 15 5.76 4.69 5.12
C VAL A 15 5.75 3.17 5.24
N LEU A 16 6.92 2.55 5.35
CA LEU A 16 7.03 1.10 5.54
C LEU A 16 6.38 0.64 6.84
N ASP A 17 6.60 1.35 7.94
CA ASP A 17 5.96 1.02 9.23
C ASP A 17 4.44 1.20 9.17
N MET A 18 3.98 2.24 8.46
CA MET A 18 2.55 2.43 8.22
C MET A 18 1.93 1.29 7.39
N LEU A 19 2.59 0.85 6.32
CA LEU A 19 2.16 -0.29 5.51
C LEU A 19 2.14 -1.59 6.33
N ARG A 20 3.14 -1.81 7.21
CA ARG A 20 3.17 -2.95 8.14
C ARG A 20 2.00 -2.92 9.13
N LEU A 21 1.69 -1.76 9.70
CA LEU A 21 0.54 -1.60 10.59
C LEU A 21 -0.77 -1.89 9.87
N PHE A 22 -0.91 -1.42 8.62
CA PHE A 22 -2.04 -1.75 7.77
C PHE A 22 -2.12 -3.26 7.49
N ASP A 23 -0.98 -3.92 7.26
CA ASP A 23 -0.93 -5.36 7.04
C ASP A 23 -1.44 -6.15 8.26
N LEU A 24 -1.15 -5.68 9.47
CA LEU A 24 -1.58 -6.29 10.74
C LEU A 24 -3.01 -5.94 11.17
N ALA A 25 -3.63 -4.93 10.57
CA ALA A 25 -4.98 -4.47 10.95
C ALA A 25 -6.06 -5.45 10.47
N TRP A 26 -6.47 -6.37 11.35
CA TRP A 26 -7.47 -7.40 11.05
C TRP A 26 -8.84 -6.85 10.64
N GLU A 27 -9.17 -5.61 11.06
CA GLU A 27 -10.42 -4.93 10.72
C GLU A 27 -10.60 -4.77 9.20
N TYR A 28 -9.52 -4.59 8.43
CA TYR A 28 -9.56 -4.44 6.96
C TYR A 28 -9.65 -5.79 6.21
N GLY A 29 -9.88 -6.88 6.94
CA GLY A 29 -10.04 -8.23 6.42
C GLY A 29 -8.72 -8.90 6.05
N PRO A 30 -8.77 -10.14 5.50
CA PRO A 30 -7.58 -10.96 5.25
C PRO A 30 -6.66 -10.34 4.19
N CYS A 31 -5.35 -10.54 4.38
CA CYS A 31 -4.27 -10.08 3.49
C CYS A 31 -3.83 -11.16 2.49
N THR A 32 -4.44 -12.35 2.52
CA THR A 32 -4.01 -13.49 1.71
C THR A 32 -4.65 -13.48 0.33
N GLY A 33 -3.83 -13.71 -0.71
CA GLY A 33 -4.31 -13.85 -2.10
C GLY A 33 -4.73 -12.55 -2.78
N ILE A 34 -4.44 -11.38 -2.20
CA ILE A 34 -4.73 -10.06 -2.75
C ILE A 34 -3.55 -9.11 -2.53
N THR A 35 -3.42 -8.08 -3.35
CA THR A 35 -2.44 -7.01 -3.14
C THR A 35 -2.88 -6.10 -1.98
N ARG A 36 -1.93 -5.34 -1.41
CA ARG A 36 -2.26 -4.32 -0.39
C ARG A 36 -3.29 -3.30 -0.90
N LEU A 37 -3.22 -2.93 -2.17
CA LEU A 37 -4.15 -1.97 -2.79
C LEU A 37 -5.56 -2.56 -2.88
N GLN A 38 -5.69 -3.80 -3.36
CA GLN A 38 -6.97 -4.51 -3.40
C GLN A 38 -7.58 -4.65 -2.01
N ARG A 39 -6.76 -4.91 -0.98
CA ARG A 39 -7.22 -4.94 0.41
C ARG A 39 -7.76 -3.59 0.86
N TRP A 40 -7.06 -2.50 0.53
CA TRP A 40 -7.48 -1.13 0.84
C TRP A 40 -8.82 -0.79 0.19
N GLU A 41 -8.97 -1.08 -1.11
CA GLU A 41 -10.20 -0.84 -1.86
C GLU A 41 -11.39 -1.60 -1.27
N ARG A 42 -11.19 -2.86 -0.89
CA ARG A 42 -12.23 -3.66 -0.21
C ARG A 42 -12.62 -3.06 1.12
N ALA A 43 -11.66 -2.68 1.96
CA ALA A 43 -11.93 -2.04 3.24
C ALA A 43 -12.70 -0.72 3.08
N GLN A 44 -12.35 0.07 2.06
CA GLN A 44 -13.07 1.29 1.71
C GLN A 44 -14.50 1.02 1.25
N ALA A 45 -14.71 -0.01 0.41
CA ALA A 45 -16.03 -0.43 -0.05
C ALA A 45 -16.93 -0.95 1.09
N LEU A 46 -16.32 -1.51 2.15
CA LEU A 46 -17.01 -1.92 3.38
C LEU A 46 -17.29 -0.75 4.34
N GLY A 47 -16.85 0.47 4.01
CA GLY A 47 -17.05 1.65 4.86
C GLY A 47 -16.13 1.72 6.08
N LEU A 48 -15.06 0.92 6.13
CA LEU A 48 -14.14 0.83 7.27
C LEU A 48 -13.12 1.97 7.35
N SER A 49 -13.19 2.92 6.41
CA SER A 49 -12.36 4.13 6.38
C SER A 49 -10.85 3.85 6.54
N PRO A 50 -10.24 3.00 5.68
CA PRO A 50 -8.81 2.74 5.75
C PRO A 50 -8.01 4.03 5.48
N PRO A 51 -6.78 4.18 6.01
CA PRO A 51 -6.04 5.44 5.91
C PRO A 51 -5.67 5.77 4.46
N ALA A 52 -5.97 6.98 3.99
CA ALA A 52 -5.71 7.40 2.61
C ALA A 52 -4.22 7.35 2.22
N LEU A 53 -3.33 7.62 3.19
CA LEU A 53 -1.88 7.56 2.99
C LEU A 53 -1.40 6.16 2.57
N VAL A 54 -2.11 5.08 2.94
CA VAL A 54 -1.79 3.71 2.48
C VAL A 54 -1.98 3.64 0.97
N ARG A 55 -3.15 4.07 0.49
CA ARG A 55 -3.45 4.09 -0.94
C ARG A 55 -2.43 4.94 -1.70
N ASP A 56 -2.16 6.14 -1.20
CA ASP A 56 -1.26 7.07 -1.89
C ASP A 56 0.17 6.51 -1.95
N ALA A 57 0.65 5.83 -0.89
CA ALA A 57 1.93 5.13 -0.91
C ALA A 57 1.97 3.98 -1.94
N LEU A 58 0.90 3.18 -2.02
CA LEU A 58 0.79 2.07 -2.97
C LEU A 58 0.71 2.54 -4.43
N LEU A 59 0.06 3.67 -4.69
CA LEU A 59 -0.02 4.26 -6.03
C LEU A 59 1.30 4.92 -6.47
N GLN A 60 2.13 5.36 -5.55
CA GLN A 60 3.46 5.91 -5.85
C GLN A 60 4.49 4.82 -6.18
N HIS A 61 4.27 3.58 -5.73
CA HIS A 61 5.18 2.45 -5.92
C HIS A 61 4.43 1.19 -6.42
N PRO A 62 3.85 1.23 -7.64
CA PRO A 62 3.04 0.12 -8.16
C PRO A 62 3.83 -1.16 -8.48
N ASP A 63 5.14 -1.03 -8.72
CA ASP A 63 6.05 -2.12 -9.11
C ASP A 63 6.96 -2.61 -7.96
N ASP A 64 6.80 -2.09 -6.74
CA ASP A 64 7.57 -2.50 -5.56
C ASP A 64 6.74 -3.54 -4.74
N PRO A 65 7.22 -4.80 -4.60
CA PRO A 65 6.44 -5.90 -4.03
C PRO A 65 6.11 -5.79 -2.53
#